data_AF-A0A2A9E9E2-F1
#
_entry.id   AF-A0A2A9E9E2-F1
#
_cell.length_a   1.000
_cell.length_b   1.000
_cell.length_c   1.000
_cell.angle_alpha   90.00
_cell.angle_beta   90.00
_cell.angle_gamma   90.00
#
_symmetry.space_group_name_H-M   'P 1'
#
loop_
_entity.id
_entity.type
_entity.pdbx_description
1 polymer ?
#
loop_
_entity_poly.entity_id
_entity_poly.type
_entity_poly.pdbx_seq_one_letter_code
_entity_poly.pdbx_strand_id
1 'polypeptide(L)'
;MTQEPQSPYWFAEAGIRELLEAVRRFRRADQQMRRRASAAMGMNVTDMQALQEVISAERRGVLVTANLLATNLGISTASTTKLLDRLTASGHLERRPHPHDRRAVVVVATEHAHDEVRSRLTDMHDVMAQIAAAVPPESRADVAQFLCALATHLDNVEGPEPLTPA
;
A
#
# COMPACT_ATOMS: atom_id res chain seq x y z
N MET A 1 -44.05 11.03 -25.61
CA MET A 1 -43.54 11.65 -24.37
C MET A 1 -42.28 10.92 -23.99
N THR A 2 -41.14 11.43 -24.43
CA THR A 2 -39.83 10.83 -24.22
C THR A 2 -39.38 11.12 -22.80
N GLN A 3 -38.97 10.05 -22.13
CA GLN A 3 -38.51 9.99 -20.76
C GLN A 3 -37.16 10.70 -20.65
N GLU A 4 -37.06 11.76 -19.85
CA GLU A 4 -35.77 12.36 -19.52
C GLU A 4 -35.06 11.51 -18.46
N PRO A 5 -33.75 11.24 -18.62
CA PRO A 5 -32.97 10.48 -17.65
C PRO A 5 -32.80 11.33 -16.38
N GLN A 6 -33.34 10.85 -15.27
CA GLN A 6 -33.07 11.43 -13.95
C GLN A 6 -31.58 11.32 -13.63
N SER A 7 -30.92 12.47 -13.54
CA SER A 7 -29.51 12.60 -13.16
C SER A 7 -29.27 12.01 -11.75
N PRO A 8 -28.30 11.10 -11.55
CA PRO A 8 -28.11 10.37 -10.29
C PRO A 8 -27.32 11.14 -9.22
N TYR A 9 -27.08 12.45 -9.39
CA TYR A 9 -26.22 13.24 -8.50
C TYR A 9 -27.05 14.06 -7.48
N TRP A 10 -27.68 13.37 -6.53
CA TRP A 10 -28.37 13.97 -5.38
C TRP A 10 -27.50 13.98 -4.09
N PHE A 11 -26.21 13.68 -4.19
CA PHE A 11 -25.24 13.75 -3.08
C PHE A 11 -24.88 15.23 -2.78
N ALA A 12 -24.82 15.76 -1.58
CA ALA A 12 -25.02 15.33 -0.21
C ALA A 12 -24.94 16.64 0.64
N GLU A 13 -25.30 16.65 1.92
CA GLU A 13 -25.03 17.82 2.81
C GLU A 13 -23.61 18.37 2.59
N ALA A 14 -23.42 19.70 2.68
CA ALA A 14 -22.14 20.35 2.38
C ALA A 14 -20.93 19.63 3.02
N GLY A 15 -21.09 19.15 4.26
CA GLY A 15 -20.11 18.36 5.00
C GLY A 15 -19.68 17.04 4.36
N ILE A 16 -20.59 16.33 3.66
CA ILE A 16 -20.25 15.06 3.00
C ILE A 16 -19.35 15.32 1.78
N ARG A 17 -19.63 16.38 1.00
CA ARG A 17 -18.77 16.75 -0.13
C ARG A 17 -17.36 17.12 0.35
N GLU A 18 -17.28 17.91 1.41
CA GLU A 18 -16.01 18.33 2.01
C GLU A 18 -15.20 17.12 2.53
N LEU A 19 -15.85 16.15 3.18
CA LEU A 19 -15.23 14.89 3.60
C LEU A 19 -14.68 14.09 2.41
N LEU A 20 -15.48 13.92 1.34
CA LEU A 20 -15.04 13.20 0.15
C LEU A 20 -13.90 13.90 -0.59
N GLU A 21 -13.90 15.24 -0.63
CA GLU A 21 -12.81 16.02 -1.20
C GLU A 21 -11.52 15.89 -0.37
N ALA A 22 -11.62 15.90 0.96
CA ALA A 22 -10.49 15.68 1.86
C ALA A 22 -9.86 14.30 1.62
N VAL A 23 -10.66 13.25 1.50
CA VAL A 23 -10.20 11.89 1.16
C VAL A 23 -9.46 11.87 -0.18
N ARG A 24 -10.05 12.45 -1.24
CA ARG A 24 -9.43 12.49 -2.57
C ARG A 24 -8.10 13.24 -2.55
N ARG A 25 -8.04 14.37 -1.83
CA ARG A 25 -6.82 15.16 -1.65
C ARG A 25 -5.75 14.33 -0.93
N PHE A 26 -6.10 13.68 0.17
CA PHE A 26 -5.19 12.82 0.94
C PHE A 26 -4.63 11.70 0.07
N ARG A 27 -5.48 10.93 -0.64
CA ARG A 27 -5.02 9.84 -1.52
C ARG A 27 -4.05 10.31 -2.60
N ARG A 28 -4.29 11.47 -3.22
CA ARG A 28 -3.37 12.05 -4.21
C ARG A 28 -2.03 12.43 -3.57
N ALA A 29 -2.07 13.05 -2.38
CA ALA A 29 -0.87 13.43 -1.66
C ALA A 29 -0.06 12.19 -1.23
N ASP A 30 -0.71 11.16 -0.70
CA ASP A 30 -0.10 9.88 -0.31
C ASP A 30 0.55 9.19 -1.50
N GLN A 31 -0.14 9.07 -2.64
CA GLN A 31 0.44 8.49 -3.85
C GLN A 31 1.65 9.28 -4.36
N GLN A 32 1.62 10.61 -4.32
CA GLN A 32 2.77 11.43 -4.71
C GLN A 32 3.94 11.28 -3.74
N MET A 33 3.67 11.24 -2.44
CA MET A 33 4.67 10.98 -1.41
C MET A 33 5.34 9.62 -1.62
N ARG A 34 4.55 8.55 -1.81
CA ARG A 34 5.07 7.20 -2.10
C ARG A 34 5.94 7.18 -3.35
N ARG A 35 5.54 7.88 -4.41
CA ARG A 35 6.36 8.03 -5.63
C ARG A 35 7.68 8.75 -5.36
N ARG A 36 7.68 9.84 -4.59
CA ARG A 36 8.91 10.58 -4.22
C ARG A 36 9.83 9.73 -3.35
N ALA A 37 9.27 9.05 -2.35
CA ALA A 37 10.01 8.16 -1.47
C ALA A 37 10.67 7.02 -2.27
N SER A 38 9.89 6.37 -3.13
CA SER A 38 10.36 5.34 -4.06
C SER A 38 11.50 5.85 -4.95
N ALA A 39 11.34 7.01 -5.58
CA ALA A 39 12.39 7.62 -6.41
C ALA A 39 13.67 7.92 -5.60
N ALA A 40 13.53 8.40 -4.36
CA ALA A 40 14.65 8.67 -3.47
C ALA A 40 15.34 7.40 -2.93
N MET A 41 14.74 6.20 -3.10
CA MET A 41 15.39 4.90 -2.83
C MET A 41 15.86 4.22 -4.12
N GLY A 42 15.76 4.89 -5.28
CA GLY A 42 16.04 4.28 -6.58
C GLY A 42 15.09 3.12 -6.93
N MET A 43 13.94 3.03 -6.26
CA MET A 43 12.95 1.97 -6.43
C MET A 43 11.76 2.44 -7.26
N ASN A 44 11.04 1.50 -7.88
CA ASN A 44 9.68 1.75 -8.36
C ASN A 44 8.63 1.42 -7.28
N VAL A 45 7.37 1.79 -7.54
CA VAL A 45 6.27 1.63 -6.58
C VAL A 45 6.07 0.17 -6.18
N THR A 46 6.18 -0.76 -7.12
CA THR A 46 6.00 -2.20 -6.86
C THR A 46 7.15 -2.75 -6.01
N ASP A 47 8.39 -2.27 -6.23
CA ASP A 47 9.56 -2.63 -5.43
C ASP A 47 9.38 -2.20 -3.97
N MET A 48 8.87 -0.98 -3.76
CA MET A 48 8.55 -0.48 -2.42
C MET A 48 7.43 -1.31 -1.76
N GLN A 49 6.37 -1.65 -2.49
CA GLN A 49 5.29 -2.50 -1.97
C GLN A 49 5.83 -3.87 -1.55
N ALA A 50 6.64 -4.51 -2.38
CA ALA A 50 7.26 -5.79 -2.03
C ALA A 50 8.13 -5.70 -0.78
N LEU A 51 8.92 -4.63 -0.64
CA LEU A 51 9.75 -4.45 0.55
C LEU A 51 8.90 -4.24 1.81
N GLN A 52 7.83 -3.46 1.73
CA GLN A 52 6.86 -3.29 2.81
C GLN A 52 6.21 -4.62 3.21
N GLU A 53 5.83 -5.45 2.24
CA GLU A 53 5.24 -6.76 2.49
C GLU A 53 6.21 -7.71 3.19
N VAL A 54 7.47 -7.77 2.75
CA VAL A 54 8.51 -8.60 3.38
C VAL A 54 8.72 -8.19 4.84
N ILE A 55 8.96 -6.91 5.10
CA ILE A 55 9.17 -6.40 6.47
C ILE A 55 7.93 -6.63 7.34
N SER A 56 6.73 -6.47 6.76
CA SER A 56 5.46 -6.69 7.47
C SER A 56 5.26 -8.16 7.84
N ALA A 57 5.60 -9.08 6.93
CA ALA A 57 5.53 -10.52 7.16
C ALA A 57 6.55 -11.00 8.20
N GLU A 58 7.77 -10.48 8.18
CA GLU A 58 8.80 -10.78 9.18
C GLU A 58 8.33 -10.42 10.60
N ARG A 59 7.67 -9.26 10.78
CA ARG A 59 7.07 -8.88 12.08
C ARG A 59 5.98 -9.83 12.54
N ARG A 60 5.28 -10.50 11.61
CA ARG A 60 4.28 -11.53 11.91
C ARG A 60 4.88 -12.93 12.06
N GLY A 61 6.19 -13.10 11.87
CA GLY A 61 6.85 -14.41 11.85
C GLY A 61 6.48 -15.26 10.62
N VAL A 62 6.02 -14.63 9.53
CA VAL A 62 5.61 -15.30 8.30
C VAL A 62 6.76 -15.29 7.30
N LEU A 63 7.12 -16.47 6.78
CA LEU A 63 8.11 -16.59 5.71
C LEU A 63 7.52 -16.16 4.37
N VAL A 64 8.24 -15.31 3.65
CA VAL A 64 7.81 -14.81 2.35
C VAL A 64 8.50 -15.58 1.24
N THR A 65 7.73 -16.14 0.32
CA THR A 65 8.23 -16.78 -0.90
C THR A 65 7.93 -15.90 -2.12
N ALA A 66 8.61 -16.16 -3.24
CA ALA A 66 8.33 -15.46 -4.50
C ALA A 66 6.87 -15.62 -4.95
N ASN A 67 6.28 -16.82 -4.78
CA ASN A 67 4.88 -17.04 -5.12
C ASN A 67 3.94 -16.22 -4.24
N LEU A 68 4.22 -16.14 -2.93
CA LEU A 68 3.41 -15.32 -2.02
C LEU A 68 3.47 -13.84 -2.40
N LEU A 69 4.66 -13.32 -2.76
CA LEU A 69 4.79 -11.95 -3.26
C LEU A 69 4.03 -11.72 -4.56
N ALA A 70 4.11 -12.66 -5.52
CA ALA A 70 3.39 -12.56 -6.78
C ALA A 70 1.87 -12.43 -6.56
N THR A 71 1.33 -13.28 -5.68
CA THR A 71 -0.08 -13.27 -5.30
C THR A 71 -0.47 -11.97 -4.60
N ASN A 72 0.26 -11.56 -3.56
CA ASN A 72 -0.09 -10.39 -2.76
C ASN A 72 0.03 -9.08 -3.55
N LEU A 73 1.00 -8.99 -4.47
CA LEU A 73 1.22 -7.81 -5.29
C LEU A 73 0.38 -7.81 -6.58
N GLY A 74 -0.32 -8.90 -6.89
CA GLY A 74 -1.12 -9.02 -8.11
C GLY A 74 -0.28 -8.94 -9.39
N ILE A 75 0.96 -9.46 -9.38
CA ILE A 75 1.89 -9.41 -10.52
C ILE A 75 2.27 -10.81 -11.01
N SER A 76 2.70 -10.91 -12.27
CA SER A 76 3.14 -12.19 -12.83
C SER A 76 4.40 -12.73 -12.16
N THR A 77 4.63 -14.05 -12.25
CA THR A 77 5.87 -14.69 -11.79
C THR A 77 7.10 -14.06 -12.44
N ALA A 78 7.06 -13.76 -13.74
CA ALA A 78 8.15 -13.10 -14.45
C ALA A 78 8.44 -11.69 -13.92
N SER A 79 7.39 -10.91 -13.63
CA SER A 79 7.53 -9.59 -13.00
C SER A 79 8.09 -9.69 -11.58
N THR A 80 7.67 -10.72 -10.83
CA THR A 80 8.17 -10.99 -9.48
C THR A 80 9.65 -11.34 -9.48
N THR A 81 10.11 -12.18 -10.40
CA THR A 81 11.53 -12.50 -10.56
C THR A 81 12.36 -11.23 -10.81
N LYS A 82 11.94 -10.39 -11.78
CA LYS A 82 12.63 -9.13 -12.07
C LYS A 82 12.67 -8.18 -10.88
N LEU A 83 11.58 -8.10 -10.13
CA LEU A 83 11.50 -7.30 -8.90
C LEU A 83 12.47 -7.81 -7.85
N LEU A 84 12.49 -9.12 -7.62
CA LEU A 84 13.40 -9.72 -6.64
C LEU A 84 14.86 -9.55 -7.05
N ASP A 85 15.18 -9.67 -8.35
CA ASP A 85 16.52 -9.43 -8.87
C ASP A 85 16.95 -7.99 -8.62
N ARG A 86 16.09 -7.00 -8.92
CA ARG A 86 16.39 -5.57 -8.65
C ARG A 86 16.62 -5.31 -7.17
N LEU A 87 15.73 -5.78 -6.30
CA LEU A 87 15.80 -5.54 -4.85
C LEU A 87 16.97 -6.28 -4.19
N THR A 88 17.39 -7.42 -4.74
CA THR A 88 18.61 -8.10 -4.30
C THR A 88 19.85 -7.34 -4.77
N ALA A 89 19.87 -6.91 -6.03
CA ALA A 89 21.00 -6.16 -6.59
C ALA A 89 21.21 -4.81 -5.92
N SER A 90 20.14 -4.15 -5.46
CA SER A 90 20.22 -2.91 -4.69
C SER A 90 20.48 -3.12 -3.20
N GLY A 91 20.63 -4.37 -2.73
CA GLY A 91 20.97 -4.68 -1.34
C GLY A 91 19.81 -4.54 -0.36
N HIS A 92 18.56 -4.52 -0.82
CA HIS A 92 17.38 -4.37 0.03
C HIS A 92 16.75 -5.69 0.46
N LEU A 93 16.87 -6.72 -0.40
CA LEU A 93 16.38 -8.07 -0.11
C LEU A 93 17.50 -9.09 -0.25
N GLU A 94 17.39 -10.18 0.50
CA GLU A 94 18.22 -11.36 0.36
C GLU A 94 17.36 -12.59 0.11
N ARG A 95 17.90 -13.53 -0.67
CA ARG A 95 17.32 -14.85 -0.90
C ARG A 95 17.98 -15.86 0.03
N ARG A 96 17.20 -16.55 0.84
CA ARG A 96 17.68 -17.58 1.76
C ARG A 96 17.00 -18.92 1.48
N PRO A 97 17.67 -20.07 1.69
CA PRO A 97 17.01 -21.37 1.62
C PRO A 97 15.85 -21.44 2.61
N HIS A 98 14.73 -22.03 2.21
CA HIS A 98 13.63 -22.25 3.15
C HIS A 98 14.07 -23.29 4.21
N PRO A 99 13.80 -23.07 5.51
CA PRO A 99 14.31 -23.90 6.61
C PRO A 99 13.81 -25.37 6.61
N HIS A 100 12.79 -25.68 5.82
CA HIS A 100 12.06 -26.96 5.84
C HIS A 100 11.79 -27.53 4.44
N ASP A 101 11.89 -26.71 3.39
CA ASP A 101 11.75 -27.13 2.01
C ASP A 101 12.99 -26.73 1.21
N ARG A 102 13.85 -27.71 0.90
CA ARG A 102 15.10 -27.46 0.16
C ARG A 102 14.89 -26.98 -1.28
N ARG A 103 13.67 -27.08 -1.81
CA ARG A 103 13.31 -26.60 -3.16
C ARG A 103 12.77 -25.18 -3.15
N ALA A 104 12.45 -24.64 -1.97
CA ALA A 104 11.92 -23.30 -1.81
C ALA A 104 12.99 -22.31 -1.35
N VAL A 105 12.83 -21.08 -1.81
CA VAL A 105 13.62 -19.92 -1.39
C VAL A 105 12.67 -18.95 -0.69
N VAL A 106 13.11 -18.45 0.45
CA VAL A 106 12.45 -17.36 1.15
C VAL A 106 13.19 -16.06 0.89
N VAL A 107 12.45 -14.96 0.94
CA VAL A 107 12.95 -13.62 0.73
C VAL A 107 12.88 -12.89 2.06
N VAL A 108 13.98 -12.26 2.44
CA VAL A 108 14.10 -11.50 3.70
C VAL A 108 14.61 -10.09 3.41
N ALA A 109 14.23 -9.13 4.24
CA ALA A 109 14.78 -7.78 4.17
C ALA A 109 16.18 -7.74 4.78
N THR A 110 17.05 -6.92 4.19
CA THR A 110 18.37 -6.64 4.77
C THR A 110 18.26 -5.65 5.92
N GLU A 111 19.28 -5.59 6.77
CA GLU A 111 19.38 -4.56 7.82
C GLU A 111 19.33 -3.14 7.22
N HIS A 112 20.02 -2.94 6.09
CA HIS A 112 19.98 -1.69 5.33
C HIS A 112 18.55 -1.29 4.94
N ALA A 113 17.77 -2.23 4.40
CA ALA A 113 16.38 -1.96 4.06
C ALA A 113 15.51 -1.69 5.29
N HIS A 114 15.74 -2.40 6.40
CA HIS A 114 15.03 -2.11 7.65
C HIS A 114 15.31 -0.70 8.14
N ASP A 115 16.55 -0.24 8.08
CA ASP A 115 16.93 1.10 8.54
C ASP A 115 16.37 2.21 7.65
N GLU A 116 16.46 2.05 6.32
CA GLU A 116 15.86 3.02 5.39
C GLU A 116 14.35 3.13 5.54
N VAL A 117 13.67 1.99 5.63
CA VAL A 117 12.21 1.96 5.81
C VAL A 117 11.84 2.49 7.18
N ARG A 118 12.58 2.16 8.25
CA ARG A 118 12.33 2.64 9.61
C ARG A 118 12.50 4.14 9.70
N SER A 119 13.63 4.71 9.25
CA SER A 119 13.86 6.16 9.29
C SER A 119 12.72 6.92 8.61
N ARG A 120 12.31 6.49 7.43
CA ARG A 120 11.25 7.18 6.67
C ARG A 120 9.86 6.98 7.26
N LEU A 121 9.55 5.79 7.77
CA LEU A 121 8.27 5.53 8.44
C LEU A 121 8.19 6.25 9.78
N THR A 122 9.27 6.29 10.56
CA THR A 122 9.34 7.02 11.83
C THR A 122 9.08 8.51 11.60
N ASP A 123 9.79 9.15 10.67
CA ASP A 123 9.60 10.57 10.37
C ASP A 123 8.15 10.88 9.96
N MET A 124 7.53 10.01 9.16
CA MET A 124 6.14 10.16 8.76
C MET A 124 5.14 9.89 9.89
N HIS A 125 5.37 8.85 10.70
CA HIS A 125 4.50 8.49 11.81
C HIS A 125 4.50 9.57 12.89
N ASP A 126 5.64 10.19 13.17
CA ASP A 126 5.74 11.28 14.15
C ASP A 126 4.94 12.50 13.69
N VAL A 127 5.07 12.87 12.41
CA VAL A 127 4.26 13.94 11.80
C VAL A 127 2.77 13.60 11.82
N MET A 128 2.40 12.37 11.48
CA MET A 128 1.00 11.91 11.53
C MET A 128 0.43 11.93 12.96
N ALA A 129 1.21 11.52 13.95
CA ALA A 129 0.81 11.55 15.36
C ALA A 129 0.56 12.99 15.83
N GLN A 130 1.41 13.94 15.44
CA GLN A 130 1.22 15.37 15.74
C GLN A 130 -0.04 15.93 15.07
N ILE A 131 -0.29 15.58 13.81
CA ILE A 131 -1.52 15.99 13.10
C ILE A 131 -2.77 15.38 13.75
N ALA A 132 -2.72 14.09 14.11
CA ALA A 132 -3.83 13.41 14.78
C ALA A 132 -4.11 14.00 16.18
N ALA A 133 -3.08 14.47 16.89
CA ALA A 133 -3.24 15.13 18.17
C ALA A 133 -4.02 16.46 18.07
N ALA A 134 -3.96 17.13 16.92
CA ALA A 134 -4.73 18.36 16.65
C ALA A 134 -6.24 18.10 16.40
N VAL A 135 -6.65 16.85 16.16
CA VAL A 135 -8.07 16.48 16.07
C VAL A 135 -8.70 16.54 17.47
N PRO A 136 -9.84 17.22 17.65
CA PRO A 136 -10.54 17.26 18.94
C PRO A 136 -10.81 15.86 19.50
N PRO A 137 -10.57 15.58 20.79
CA PRO A 137 -10.72 14.25 21.39
C PRO A 137 -12.06 13.58 21.07
N GLU A 138 -13.14 14.34 21.09
CA GLU A 138 -14.50 13.90 20.81
C GLU A 138 -14.71 13.44 19.35
N SER A 139 -13.94 13.95 18.40
CA SER A 139 -14.07 13.62 16.97
C SER A 139 -13.11 12.52 16.51
N ARG A 140 -12.13 12.14 17.33
CA ARG A 140 -11.08 11.17 16.94
C ARG A 140 -11.66 9.80 16.61
N ALA A 141 -12.63 9.33 17.39
CA ALA A 141 -13.28 8.04 17.17
C ALA A 141 -14.00 7.99 15.82
N ASP A 142 -14.78 9.03 15.51
CA ASP A 142 -15.55 9.11 14.26
C ASP A 142 -14.63 9.20 13.03
N VAL A 143 -13.56 10.00 13.12
CA VAL A 143 -12.56 10.11 12.04
C VAL A 143 -11.85 8.77 11.82
N ALA A 144 -11.44 8.09 12.89
CA ALA A 144 -10.81 6.79 12.80
C ALA A 144 -11.76 5.75 12.17
N GLN A 145 -13.01 5.69 12.63
CA GLN A 145 -14.02 4.78 12.09
C GLN A 145 -14.28 5.03 10.60
N PHE A 146 -14.40 6.29 10.20
CA PHE A 146 -14.59 6.67 8.80
C PHE A 146 -13.42 6.22 7.91
N LEU A 147 -12.18 6.50 8.32
CA LEU A 147 -10.98 6.12 7.57
C LEU A 147 -10.81 4.59 7.51
N CYS A 148 -11.07 3.87 8.62
CA CYS A 148 -11.03 2.42 8.65
C CYS A 148 -12.07 1.79 7.73
N ALA A 149 -13.33 2.26 7.77
CA ALA A 149 -14.38 1.77 6.88
C ALA A 149 -14.01 1.97 5.39
N LEU A 150 -13.41 3.12 5.08
CA LEU A 150 -12.93 3.41 3.73
C LEU A 150 -11.77 2.51 3.30
N ALA A 151 -10.81 2.25 4.20
CA ALA A 151 -9.68 1.35 3.95
C ALA A 151 -10.16 -0.09 3.73
N THR A 152 -11.03 -0.60 4.61
CA THR A 152 -11.65 -1.91 4.45
C THR A 152 -12.37 -2.04 3.12
N HIS A 153 -13.07 -1.00 2.65
CA HIS A 153 -13.68 -1.06 1.33
C HIS A 153 -12.63 -1.17 0.22
N LEU A 154 -11.59 -0.33 0.24
CA LEU A 154 -10.52 -0.36 -0.77
C LEU A 154 -9.76 -1.67 -0.83
N ASP A 155 -9.46 -2.27 0.32
CA ASP A 155 -8.75 -3.55 0.39
C ASP A 155 -9.56 -4.69 -0.24
N ASN A 156 -10.89 -4.55 -0.28
CA ASN A 156 -11.83 -5.52 -0.83
C ASN A 156 -12.28 -5.19 -2.27
N VAL A 157 -11.81 -4.09 -2.88
CA VAL A 157 -12.10 -3.81 -4.29
C VAL A 157 -11.26 -4.75 -5.15
N GLU A 158 -11.87 -5.82 -5.66
CA GLU A 158 -11.29 -6.59 -6.76
C GLU A 158 -11.10 -5.66 -7.98
N GLY A 159 -9.97 -5.78 -8.67
CA GLY A 159 -9.67 -4.98 -9.85
C GLY A 159 -10.81 -5.06 -10.88
N PRO A 160 -11.02 -4.02 -11.69
CA PRO A 160 -12.10 -4.03 -12.68
C PRO A 160 -11.95 -5.27 -13.57
N GLU A 161 -13.07 -5.97 -13.78
CA GLU A 161 -13.15 -7.11 -14.70
C GLU A 161 -12.47 -6.71 -16.02
N PRO A 162 -11.49 -7.49 -16.52
CA PRO A 162 -10.73 -7.12 -17.69
C PRO A 162 -11.70 -6.87 -18.85
N LEU A 163 -11.61 -5.70 -19.46
CA LEU A 163 -12.42 -5.37 -20.63
C LEU A 163 -12.15 -6.41 -21.71
N THR A 164 -13.09 -7.32 -21.92
CA THR A 164 -13.08 -8.24 -23.06
C THR A 164 -13.27 -7.38 -24.31
N PRO A 165 -12.30 -7.33 -25.24
CA PRO A 165 -12.54 -6.68 -26.51
C PRO A 165 -13.66 -7.42 -27.25
N ALA A 166 -14.61 -6.66 -27.78
CA ALA A 166 -15.70 -7.14 -28.63
C ALA A 166 -15.19 -7.60 -30.00
#